data_AF-A0A1S4B579-F1
#
_entry.id   AF-A0A1S4B579-F1
#
_cell.length_a   1.000
_cell.length_b   1.000
_cell.length_c   1.000
_cell.angle_alpha   90.00
_cell.angle_beta   90.00
_cell.angle_gamma   90.00
#
_symmetry.space_group_name_H-M   'P 1'
#
loop_
_entity.id
_entity.type
_entity.pdbx_description
1 polymer ?
#
loop_
_entity_poly.entity_id
_entity_poly.type
_entity_poly.pdbx_seq_one_letter_code
_entity_poly.pdbx_strand_id
1 'polypeptide(L)'
;MIEALCRSYIWYGSNTITKKAYVSWERMCTPKSVGGLNLINLLLWNKTTIAKVCWDLAHKEDKLWIKWINAYYVKQQQLKDMPIPKQASWMVRRIIASRDILQQAQSSNDHIGTIRQLYLQLLGDLPRVSWKNLLFQNSARRKTVFNLWLLLQGRLPTKDRLVNWGLNINQQCVLCQGHVETRDHLFLLCSYAVMLWKQVMRWIQEDQSNNHNWDQHLQWIINKAKGKSSRASIFRMVVTEASYALWMERNTHIFEQIYRSSEVLAREIAYICNVTVVPRARKQMQQILIVE
;
A
#
# COMPACT_ATOMS: atom_id res chain seq x y z
N MET A 1 -6.00 -13.21 -16.92
CA MET A 1 -4.66 -13.78 -17.18
C MET A 1 -3.55 -12.82 -16.76
N ILE A 2 -3.48 -11.61 -17.34
CA ILE A 2 -2.43 -10.60 -17.03
C ILE A 2 -2.37 -10.25 -15.53
N GLU A 3 -3.50 -9.89 -14.91
CA GLU A 3 -3.52 -9.55 -13.46
C GLU A 3 -3.06 -10.71 -12.57
N ALA A 4 -3.34 -11.96 -12.98
CA ALA A 4 -2.90 -13.14 -12.24
C ALA A 4 -1.38 -13.32 -12.31
N LEU A 5 -0.77 -13.02 -13.46
CA LEU A 5 0.69 -12.99 -13.62
C LEU A 5 1.30 -11.85 -12.80
N CYS A 6 0.76 -10.63 -12.89
CA CYS A 6 1.24 -9.49 -12.10
C CYS A 6 1.19 -9.78 -10.59
N ARG A 7 0.07 -10.34 -10.11
CA ARG A 7 -0.07 -10.77 -8.71
C ARG A 7 0.98 -11.78 -8.31
N SER A 8 1.21 -12.81 -9.13
CA SER A 8 2.16 -13.89 -8.81
C SER A 8 3.60 -13.39 -8.82
N TYR A 9 3.93 -12.51 -9.77
CA TYR A 9 5.23 -11.87 -9.85
C TYR A 9 5.53 -11.02 -8.63
N ILE A 10 4.57 -10.20 -8.15
CA ILE A 10 4.80 -9.35 -6.98
C ILE A 10 5.06 -10.17 -5.71
N TRP A 11 4.38 -11.31 -5.53
CA TRP A 11 4.50 -12.09 -4.29
C TRP A 11 5.60 -13.15 -4.32
N TYR A 12 5.90 -13.72 -5.48
CA TYR A 12 6.80 -14.88 -5.60
C TYR A 12 7.92 -14.67 -6.62
N GLY A 13 7.99 -13.52 -7.30
CA GLY A 13 8.97 -13.28 -8.36
C GLY A 13 8.87 -14.26 -9.53
N SER A 14 7.74 -14.95 -9.67
CA SER A 14 7.54 -16.01 -10.65
C SER A 14 6.56 -15.60 -11.74
N ASN A 15 6.81 -16.09 -12.95
CA ASN A 15 5.89 -15.97 -14.09
C ASN A 15 4.82 -17.09 -14.10
N THR A 16 4.80 -17.96 -13.10
CA THR A 16 3.76 -18.98 -12.94
C THR A 16 2.60 -18.42 -12.11
N ILE A 17 1.37 -18.72 -12.52
CA ILE A 17 0.19 -18.23 -11.80
C ILE A 17 0.08 -19.00 -10.47
N THR A 18 0.27 -18.30 -9.37
CA THR A 18 0.07 -18.81 -8.02
C THR A 18 -1.18 -18.20 -7.39
N LYS A 19 -1.80 -18.95 -6.47
CA LYS A 19 -2.91 -18.45 -5.64
C LYS A 19 -2.44 -17.84 -4.33
N LYS A 20 -1.15 -17.94 -4.03
CA LYS A 20 -0.58 -17.48 -2.77
C LYS A 20 -0.38 -15.96 -2.84
N ALA A 21 -0.90 -15.23 -1.85
CA ALA A 21 -0.76 -13.77 -1.75
C ALA A 21 -0.98 -13.34 -0.30
N TYR A 22 -0.17 -12.39 0.19
CA TYR A 22 -0.39 -11.82 1.53
C TYR A 22 -1.54 -10.82 1.55
N VAL A 23 -1.71 -10.06 0.46
CA VAL A 23 -2.78 -9.08 0.24
C VAL A 23 -3.46 -9.36 -1.09
N SER A 24 -4.80 -9.27 -1.11
CA SER A 24 -5.60 -9.44 -2.32
C SER A 24 -5.26 -8.39 -3.39
N TRP A 25 -5.29 -8.78 -4.68
CA TRP A 25 -5.00 -7.89 -5.80
C TRP A 25 -5.85 -6.62 -5.80
N GLU A 26 -7.16 -6.75 -5.57
CA GLU A 26 -8.10 -5.63 -5.48
C GLU A 26 -7.63 -4.58 -4.46
N ARG A 27 -7.28 -5.03 -3.25
CA ARG A 27 -6.73 -4.17 -2.19
C ARG A 27 -5.45 -3.46 -2.62
N MET A 28 -4.56 -4.12 -3.36
CA MET A 28 -3.32 -3.48 -3.87
C MET A 28 -3.62 -2.39 -4.90
N CYS A 29 -4.66 -2.57 -5.70
CA CYS A 29 -5.10 -1.59 -6.69
C CYS A 29 -5.81 -0.37 -6.08
N THR A 30 -6.15 -0.41 -4.79
CA THR A 30 -6.76 0.74 -4.13
C THR A 30 -5.74 1.87 -3.90
N PRO A 31 -6.22 3.11 -3.69
CA PRO A 31 -5.33 4.22 -3.37
C PRO A 31 -4.51 4.01 -2.09
N LYS A 32 -3.30 4.58 -2.04
CA LYS A 32 -2.46 4.59 -0.84
C LYS A 32 -3.16 5.23 0.38
N SER A 33 -4.06 6.18 0.15
CA SER A 33 -4.86 6.82 1.21
C SER A 33 -5.81 5.86 1.93
N VAL A 34 -6.19 4.77 1.29
CA VAL A 34 -7.05 3.72 1.86
C VAL A 34 -6.27 2.45 2.19
N GLY A 35 -4.95 2.48 2.04
CA GLY A 35 -4.05 1.38 2.38
C GLY A 35 -3.68 0.45 1.23
N GLY A 36 -3.95 0.81 -0.02
CA GLY A 36 -3.42 0.10 -1.20
C GLY A 36 -2.05 0.62 -1.66
N LEU A 37 -1.66 0.26 -2.88
CA LEU A 37 -0.37 0.65 -3.48
C LEU A 37 -0.51 1.57 -4.70
N ASN A 38 -1.73 2.02 -5.04
CA ASN A 38 -2.06 2.73 -6.28
C ASN A 38 -1.77 1.91 -7.55
N LEU A 39 -1.85 0.57 -7.50
CA LEU A 39 -1.77 -0.22 -8.73
C LEU A 39 -3.06 -0.02 -9.55
N ILE A 40 -2.96 -0.11 -10.87
CA ILE A 40 -4.13 -0.01 -11.73
C ILE A 40 -4.82 -1.37 -11.78
N ASN A 41 -6.10 -1.43 -11.42
CA ASN A 41 -6.94 -2.57 -11.72
C ASN A 41 -7.28 -2.53 -13.22
N LEU A 42 -6.73 -3.45 -14.00
CA LEU A 42 -6.82 -3.43 -15.46
C LEU A 42 -8.25 -3.68 -15.93
N LEU A 43 -8.99 -4.52 -15.22
CA LEU A 43 -10.39 -4.79 -15.53
C LEU A 43 -11.25 -3.53 -15.37
N LEU A 44 -11.07 -2.84 -14.24
CA LEU A 44 -11.82 -1.63 -13.93
C LEU A 44 -11.39 -0.48 -14.83
N TRP A 45 -10.08 -0.33 -15.07
CA TRP A 45 -9.53 0.66 -15.99
C TRP A 45 -10.08 0.50 -17.41
N ASN A 46 -10.17 -0.74 -17.91
CA ASN A 46 -10.77 -1.01 -19.22
C ASN A 46 -12.26 -0.63 -19.26
N LYS A 47 -13.02 -0.91 -18.19
CA LYS A 47 -14.42 -0.45 -18.10
C LYS A 47 -14.50 1.08 -18.12
N THR A 48 -13.63 1.75 -17.37
CA THR A 48 -13.52 3.21 -17.32
C THR A 48 -13.18 3.83 -18.68
N THR A 49 -12.21 3.28 -19.41
CA THR A 49 -11.81 3.81 -20.72
C THR A 49 -12.94 3.64 -21.74
N ILE A 50 -13.63 2.50 -21.77
CA ILE A 50 -14.80 2.29 -22.64
C ILE A 50 -15.94 3.25 -22.26
N ALA A 51 -16.20 3.46 -20.97
CA ALA A 51 -17.17 4.45 -20.49
C ALA A 51 -16.78 5.87 -20.91
N LYS A 52 -15.50 6.24 -20.85
CA LYS A 52 -15.00 7.55 -21.29
C LYS A 52 -15.20 7.77 -22.79
N VAL A 53 -15.00 6.75 -23.60
CA VAL A 53 -15.27 6.80 -25.06
C VAL A 53 -16.76 6.97 -25.33
N CYS A 54 -17.61 6.29 -24.57
CA CYS A 54 -19.07 6.47 -24.63
C CYS A 54 -19.49 7.90 -24.24
N TRP A 55 -18.85 8.48 -23.23
CA TRP A 55 -19.06 9.88 -22.85
C TRP A 55 -18.63 10.83 -23.97
N ASP A 56 -17.48 10.58 -24.61
CA ASP A 56 -17.01 11.39 -25.75
C ASP A 56 -18.00 11.32 -26.92
N LEU A 57 -18.55 10.14 -27.22
CA LEU A 57 -19.57 9.94 -28.24
C LEU A 57 -20.82 10.82 -28.03
N ALA A 58 -21.19 11.07 -26.76
CA ALA A 58 -22.34 11.90 -26.40
C ALA A 58 -22.04 13.41 -26.34
N HIS A 59 -20.79 13.83 -26.16
CA HIS A 59 -20.45 15.24 -25.85
C HIS A 59 -19.44 15.89 -26.83
N LYS A 60 -18.76 15.12 -27.68
CA LYS A 60 -17.76 15.64 -28.61
C LYS A 60 -18.18 15.44 -30.05
N GLU A 61 -18.80 16.46 -30.63
CA GLU A 61 -19.30 16.41 -32.01
C GLU A 61 -18.23 16.71 -33.06
N ASP A 62 -17.03 17.13 -32.65
CA ASP A 62 -15.97 17.61 -33.54
C ASP A 62 -15.21 16.48 -34.27
N LYS A 63 -15.18 15.27 -33.70
CA LYS A 63 -14.39 14.16 -34.25
C LYS A 63 -15.13 13.38 -35.34
N LEU A 64 -14.45 13.08 -36.45
CA LEU A 64 -15.04 12.42 -37.62
C LEU A 64 -15.70 11.07 -37.31
N TRP A 65 -15.03 10.21 -36.53
CA TRP A 65 -15.60 8.91 -36.16
C TRP A 65 -16.84 9.03 -35.26
N ILE A 66 -16.92 10.09 -34.45
CA ILE A 66 -18.10 10.37 -33.62
C ILE A 66 -19.26 10.82 -34.50
N LYS A 67 -19.01 11.75 -35.43
CA LYS A 67 -20.00 12.17 -36.44
C LYS A 67 -20.54 10.97 -37.24
N TRP A 68 -19.66 10.05 -37.65
CA TRP A 68 -20.06 8.86 -38.39
C TRP A 68 -20.93 7.91 -37.55
N ILE A 69 -20.55 7.61 -36.30
CA ILE A 69 -21.37 6.77 -35.42
C ILE A 69 -22.72 7.44 -35.13
N ASN A 70 -22.73 8.75 -34.90
CA ASN A 70 -23.95 9.50 -34.63
C ASN A 70 -24.89 9.51 -35.84
N ALA A 71 -24.37 9.68 -37.06
CA ALA A 71 -25.16 9.63 -38.29
C ALA A 71 -25.69 8.23 -38.60
N TYR A 72 -24.85 7.19 -38.45
CA TYR A 72 -25.19 5.84 -38.90
C TYR A 72 -26.00 5.04 -37.87
N TYR A 73 -25.61 5.09 -36.59
CA TYR A 73 -26.21 4.26 -35.53
C TYR A 73 -27.16 5.04 -34.62
N VAL A 74 -26.82 6.27 -34.21
CA VAL A 74 -27.60 7.03 -33.22
C VAL A 74 -28.78 7.75 -33.87
N LYS A 75 -28.64 8.22 -35.12
CA LYS A 75 -29.72 8.80 -35.94
C LYS A 75 -30.54 9.86 -35.20
N GLN A 76 -29.87 10.81 -34.54
CA GLN A 76 -30.46 11.90 -33.71
C GLN A 76 -31.20 11.46 -32.43
N GLN A 77 -31.13 10.19 -32.04
CA GLN A 77 -31.65 9.73 -30.75
C GLN A 77 -30.73 10.14 -29.59
N GLN A 78 -31.27 10.23 -28.38
CA GLN A 78 -30.41 10.37 -27.20
C GLN A 78 -29.71 9.04 -26.90
N LEU A 79 -28.39 9.09 -26.67
CA LEU A 79 -27.56 7.91 -26.44
C LEU A 79 -28.00 7.08 -25.22
N LYS A 80 -28.72 7.69 -24.28
CA LYS A 80 -29.29 7.03 -23.10
C LYS A 80 -30.48 6.11 -23.42
N ASP A 81 -31.30 6.46 -24.41
CA ASP A 81 -32.60 5.81 -24.65
C ASP A 81 -32.56 4.84 -25.85
N MET A 82 -31.54 4.94 -26.70
CA MET A 82 -31.45 4.12 -27.92
C MET A 82 -31.24 2.62 -27.61
N PRO A 83 -31.81 1.69 -28.37
CA PRO A 83 -31.45 0.27 -28.26
C PRO A 83 -30.03 0.03 -28.78
N ILE A 84 -29.32 -0.96 -28.23
CA ILE A 84 -27.98 -1.33 -28.71
C ILE A 84 -28.11 -1.90 -30.14
N PRO A 85 -27.49 -1.29 -31.16
CA PRO A 85 -27.66 -1.73 -32.55
C PRO A 85 -27.06 -3.11 -32.77
N LYS A 86 -27.88 -4.10 -33.17
CA LYS A 86 -27.43 -5.49 -33.36
C LYS A 86 -26.45 -5.63 -34.53
N GLN A 87 -26.64 -4.82 -35.56
CA GLN A 87 -25.81 -4.75 -36.76
C GLN A 87 -24.46 -4.04 -36.54
N ALA A 88 -24.26 -3.38 -35.40
CA ALA A 88 -23.00 -2.71 -35.10
C ALA A 88 -21.90 -3.72 -34.75
N SER A 89 -20.64 -3.32 -35.00
CA SER A 89 -19.48 -4.10 -34.57
C SER A 89 -19.52 -4.35 -33.05
N TRP A 90 -18.90 -5.45 -32.62
CA TRP A 90 -18.83 -5.78 -31.18
C TRP A 90 -18.28 -4.61 -30.33
N MET A 91 -17.29 -3.89 -30.85
CA MET A 91 -16.68 -2.75 -30.16
C MET A 91 -17.67 -1.60 -29.98
N VAL A 92 -18.41 -1.23 -31.03
CA VAL A 92 -19.44 -0.17 -30.95
C VAL A 92 -20.55 -0.57 -29.99
N ARG A 93 -21.00 -1.84 -30.03
CA ARG A 93 -21.98 -2.37 -29.07
C ARG A 93 -21.49 -2.26 -27.62
N ARG A 94 -20.24 -2.61 -27.35
CA ARG A 94 -19.63 -2.46 -26.01
C ARG A 94 -19.49 -1.02 -25.55
N ILE A 95 -19.17 -0.09 -26.46
CA ILE A 95 -19.10 1.34 -26.16
C ILE A 95 -20.48 1.85 -25.79
N ILE A 96 -21.52 1.58 -26.59
CA ILE A 96 -22.88 2.05 -26.29
C ILE A 96 -23.40 1.41 -24.99
N ALA A 97 -23.13 0.12 -24.77
CA ALA A 97 -23.52 -0.58 -23.53
C ALA A 97 -22.86 -0.02 -22.26
N SER A 98 -21.71 0.66 -22.35
CA SER A 98 -21.05 1.24 -21.16
C SER A 98 -21.74 2.51 -20.65
N ARG A 99 -22.80 2.99 -21.32
CA ARG A 99 -23.61 4.13 -20.88
C ARG A 99 -24.20 3.92 -19.48
N ASP A 100 -24.49 2.69 -19.07
CA ASP A 100 -25.04 2.38 -17.75
C ASP A 100 -24.06 2.79 -16.64
N ILE A 101 -22.76 2.64 -16.89
CA ILE A 101 -21.68 3.09 -15.98
C ILE A 101 -21.72 4.62 -15.86
N LEU A 102 -21.98 5.33 -16.97
CA LEU A 102 -22.07 6.78 -16.96
C LEU A 102 -23.33 7.26 -16.24
N GLN A 103 -24.47 6.57 -16.40
CA GLN A 103 -25.72 6.92 -15.70
C GLN A 103 -25.57 6.77 -14.17
N GLN A 104 -24.89 5.72 -13.71
CA GLN A 104 -24.54 5.54 -12.30
C GLN A 104 -23.54 6.60 -11.80
N ALA A 105 -22.63 7.06 -12.66
CA ALA A 105 -21.64 8.09 -12.31
C ALA A 105 -22.19 9.53 -12.34
N GLN A 106 -23.18 9.82 -13.19
CA GLN A 106 -23.80 11.14 -13.38
C GLN A 106 -24.66 11.59 -12.20
N SER A 107 -25.05 10.69 -11.30
CA SER A 107 -25.82 11.02 -10.09
C SER A 107 -24.98 11.77 -9.04
N SER A 108 -23.65 11.78 -9.19
CA SER A 108 -22.73 12.58 -8.38
C SER A 108 -22.23 13.76 -9.23
N ASN A 109 -22.56 14.97 -8.80
CA ASN A 109 -22.49 16.27 -9.50
C ASN A 109 -21.09 16.74 -10.00
N ASP A 110 -20.08 15.86 -10.07
CA ASP A 110 -18.74 16.22 -10.50
C ASP A 110 -18.55 15.99 -12.01
N HIS A 111 -17.90 16.94 -12.68
CA HIS A 111 -17.51 16.85 -14.08
C HIS A 111 -16.87 15.48 -14.40
N ILE A 112 -17.59 14.61 -15.12
CA ILE A 112 -17.14 13.31 -15.67
C ILE A 112 -16.14 13.51 -16.83
N GLY A 113 -15.20 14.44 -16.67
CA GLY A 113 -14.27 14.85 -17.72
C GLY A 113 -13.10 13.88 -17.87
N THR A 114 -12.72 13.16 -16.81
CA THR A 114 -11.47 12.39 -16.79
C THR A 114 -11.65 10.91 -16.49
N ILE A 115 -10.81 10.08 -17.13
CA ILE A 115 -10.72 8.64 -16.86
C ILE A 115 -10.43 8.40 -15.37
N ARG A 116 -9.58 9.24 -14.76
CA ARG A 116 -9.22 9.10 -13.35
C ARG A 116 -10.42 9.23 -12.41
N GLN A 117 -11.32 10.19 -12.63
CA GLN A 117 -12.50 10.38 -11.79
C GLN A 117 -13.45 9.19 -11.89
N LEU A 118 -13.79 8.78 -13.13
CA LEU A 118 -14.62 7.60 -13.39
C LEU A 118 -14.01 6.33 -12.76
N TYR A 119 -12.69 6.17 -12.83
CA TYR A 119 -12.01 5.03 -12.23
C TYR A 119 -12.13 5.04 -10.69
N LEU A 120 -11.95 6.20 -10.06
CA LEU A 120 -12.10 6.34 -8.61
C LEU A 120 -13.55 6.13 -8.15
N GLN A 121 -14.53 6.60 -8.91
CA GLN A 121 -15.95 6.33 -8.64
C GLN A 121 -16.27 4.84 -8.72
N LEU A 122 -15.74 4.14 -9.75
CA LEU A 122 -15.92 2.69 -9.90
C LEU A 122 -15.26 1.86 -8.78
N LEU A 123 -14.22 2.40 -8.13
CA LEU A 123 -13.61 1.77 -6.95
C LEU A 123 -14.49 1.90 -5.70
N GLY A 124 -15.43 2.84 -5.70
CA GLY A 124 -16.31 3.15 -4.57
C GLY A 124 -15.64 3.93 -3.44
N ASP A 125 -16.45 4.33 -2.47
CA ASP A 125 -15.97 5.00 -1.27
C ASP A 125 -15.38 3.99 -0.28
N LEU A 126 -14.05 4.03 -0.15
CA LEU A 126 -13.31 3.18 0.77
C LEU A 126 -12.79 3.99 1.96
N PRO A 127 -12.86 3.44 3.19
CA PRO A 127 -12.42 4.15 4.38
C PRO A 127 -10.92 4.43 4.32
N ARG A 128 -10.55 5.67 4.68
CA ARG A 128 -9.15 6.09 4.72
C ARG A 128 -8.46 5.51 5.94
N VAL A 129 -7.22 5.07 5.76
CA VAL A 129 -6.41 4.54 6.86
C VAL A 129 -5.71 5.66 7.61
N SER A 130 -5.64 5.56 8.94
CA SER A 130 -4.99 6.54 9.81
C SER A 130 -3.47 6.61 9.58
N TRP A 131 -2.84 5.46 9.30
CA TRP A 131 -1.40 5.28 9.13
C TRP A 131 -0.85 5.68 7.76
N LYS A 132 -1.67 6.31 6.90
CA LYS A 132 -1.25 6.67 5.53
C LYS A 132 0.04 7.51 5.51
N ASN A 133 0.19 8.42 6.47
CA ASN A 133 1.34 9.32 6.60
C ASN A 133 2.68 8.59 6.81
N LEU A 134 2.65 7.34 7.29
CA LEU A 134 3.86 6.52 7.49
C LEU A 134 4.44 6.03 6.16
N LEU A 135 3.61 5.88 5.12
CA LEU A 135 4.03 5.37 3.82
C LEU A 135 4.31 6.48 2.80
N PHE A 136 3.63 7.61 2.92
CA PHE A 136 3.80 8.73 2.00
C PHE A 136 5.08 9.52 2.31
N GLN A 137 5.89 9.76 1.26
CA GLN A 137 7.14 10.53 1.36
C GLN A 137 8.05 10.04 2.49
N ASN A 138 8.08 8.72 2.69
CA ASN A 138 8.98 8.08 3.61
C ASN A 138 10.35 7.88 2.94
N SER A 139 11.40 8.40 3.58
CA SER A 139 12.77 8.37 3.09
C SER A 139 13.48 7.02 3.31
N ALA A 140 12.84 6.10 4.03
CA ALA A 140 13.35 4.74 4.20
C ALA A 140 13.47 4.00 2.87
N ARG A 141 14.27 2.93 2.86
CA ARG A 141 14.49 2.11 1.66
C ARG A 141 13.16 1.53 1.17
N ARG A 142 12.97 1.45 -0.15
CA ARG A 142 11.67 1.02 -0.72
C ARG A 142 11.20 -0.35 -0.21
N LYS A 143 12.13 -1.29 0.01
CA LYS A 143 11.82 -2.62 0.57
C LYS A 143 11.32 -2.57 2.02
N THR A 144 11.83 -1.65 2.83
CA THR A 144 11.44 -1.51 4.24
C THR A 144 10.10 -0.80 4.36
N VAL A 145 9.83 0.20 3.51
CA VAL A 145 8.50 0.82 3.38
C VAL A 145 7.44 -0.21 2.94
N PHE A 146 7.77 -1.09 2.00
CA PHE A 146 6.87 -2.16 1.58
C PHE A 146 6.59 -3.17 2.72
N ASN A 147 7.63 -3.54 3.48
CA ASN A 147 7.47 -4.41 4.65
C ASN A 147 6.61 -3.75 5.74
N LEU A 148 6.81 -2.46 6.01
CA LEU A 148 5.95 -1.69 6.92
C LEU A 148 4.49 -1.68 6.46
N TRP A 149 4.23 -1.56 5.15
CA TRP A 149 2.86 -1.66 4.61
C TRP A 149 2.21 -3.04 4.85
N LEU A 150 2.99 -4.12 4.86
CA LEU A 150 2.50 -5.45 5.27
C LEU A 150 2.25 -5.53 6.78
N LEU A 151 3.17 -4.99 7.60
CA LEU A 151 3.05 -4.93 9.06
C LEU A 151 1.78 -4.19 9.49
N LEU A 152 1.53 -3.00 8.91
CA LEU A 152 0.37 -2.17 9.21
C LEU A 152 -0.96 -2.83 8.86
N GLN A 153 -0.97 -3.76 7.90
CA GLN A 153 -2.14 -4.57 7.56
C GLN A 153 -2.22 -5.90 8.32
N GLY A 154 -1.25 -6.18 9.20
CA GLY A 154 -1.15 -7.45 9.94
C GLY A 154 -0.89 -8.65 9.03
N ARG A 155 -0.21 -8.45 7.90
CA ARG A 155 -0.05 -9.46 6.83
C ARG A 155 1.31 -10.14 6.81
N LEU A 156 2.21 -9.80 7.73
CA LEU A 156 3.47 -10.52 7.92
C LEU A 156 3.20 -11.94 8.47
N PRO A 157 3.96 -12.97 8.03
CA PRO A 157 3.80 -14.35 8.48
C PRO A 157 4.43 -14.60 9.86
N THR A 158 3.87 -13.96 10.89
CA THR A 158 4.15 -14.27 12.29
C THR A 158 3.63 -15.67 12.66
N LYS A 159 4.20 -16.31 13.67
CA LYS A 159 3.86 -17.71 14.00
C LYS A 159 2.38 -17.91 14.36
N ASP A 160 1.77 -16.99 15.10
CA ASP A 160 0.32 -16.99 15.36
C ASP A 160 -0.51 -17.08 14.06
N ARG A 161 -0.12 -16.32 13.03
CA ARG A 161 -0.77 -16.32 11.72
C ARG A 161 -0.55 -17.62 10.96
N LEU A 162 0.65 -18.20 11.05
CA LEU A 162 0.95 -19.49 10.43
C LEU A 162 0.17 -20.63 11.08
N VAL A 163 0.00 -20.61 12.41
CA VAL A 163 -0.87 -21.57 13.11
C VAL A 163 -2.33 -21.40 12.68
N ASN A 164 -2.80 -20.17 12.51
CA ASN A 164 -4.15 -19.92 11.96
C ASN A 164 -4.32 -20.41 10.51
N TRP A 165 -3.24 -20.70 9.79
CA TRP A 165 -3.28 -21.37 8.48
C TRP A 165 -3.22 -22.90 8.57
N GLY A 166 -3.23 -23.45 9.78
CA GLY A 166 -3.19 -24.90 10.05
C GLY A 166 -1.79 -25.49 10.11
N LEU A 167 -0.73 -24.67 10.19
CA LEU A 167 0.63 -25.19 10.37
C LEU A 167 0.86 -25.60 11.83
N ASN A 168 1.37 -26.81 12.03
CA ASN A 168 1.82 -27.28 13.34
C ASN A 168 3.28 -26.88 13.57
N ILE A 169 3.50 -25.75 14.25
CA ILE A 169 4.83 -25.19 14.52
C ILE A 169 4.97 -24.75 15.98
N ASN A 170 6.20 -24.72 16.51
CA ASN A 170 6.47 -24.09 17.80
C ASN A 170 6.18 -22.59 17.72
N GLN A 171 5.22 -22.12 18.53
CA GLN A 171 4.73 -20.75 18.55
C GLN A 171 5.62 -19.76 19.32
N GLN A 172 6.61 -20.24 20.08
CA GLN A 172 7.50 -19.37 20.85
C GLN A 172 8.28 -18.41 19.94
N CYS A 173 8.41 -17.16 20.37
CA CYS A 173 9.21 -16.13 19.71
C CYS A 173 10.67 -16.54 19.70
N VAL A 174 11.27 -16.59 18.51
CA VAL A 174 12.65 -17.03 18.35
C VAL A 174 13.67 -16.05 18.93
N LEU A 175 13.29 -14.76 19.04
CA LEU A 175 14.20 -13.71 19.53
C LEU A 175 14.33 -13.70 21.06
N CYS A 176 13.24 -13.92 21.79
CA CYS A 176 13.26 -13.90 23.27
C CYS A 176 13.05 -15.27 23.92
N GLN A 177 12.53 -16.25 23.18
CA GLN A 177 12.19 -17.61 23.61
C GLN A 177 11.20 -17.73 24.78
N GLY A 178 10.69 -16.61 25.32
CA GLY A 178 9.84 -16.61 26.51
C GLY A 178 8.34 -16.48 26.28
N HIS A 179 7.89 -16.07 25.09
CA HIS A 179 6.46 -15.79 24.81
C HIS A 179 6.06 -16.24 23.42
N VAL A 180 4.76 -16.33 23.16
CA VAL A 180 4.21 -16.61 21.82
C VAL A 180 4.51 -15.46 20.85
N GLU A 181 4.94 -15.79 19.63
CA GLU A 181 5.19 -14.81 18.57
C GLU A 181 3.88 -14.35 17.93
N THR A 182 3.38 -13.22 18.41
CA THR A 182 2.36 -12.40 17.75
C THR A 182 3.00 -11.16 17.13
N ARG A 183 2.25 -10.41 16.31
CA ARG A 183 2.68 -9.08 15.83
C ARG A 183 3.06 -8.17 17.01
N ASP A 184 2.16 -8.05 17.97
CA ASP A 184 2.32 -7.15 19.11
C ASP A 184 3.53 -7.58 19.96
N HIS A 185 3.73 -8.87 20.16
CA HIS A 185 4.92 -9.36 20.83
C HIS A 185 6.19 -9.04 20.02
N LEU A 186 6.26 -9.46 18.76
CA LEU A 186 7.47 -9.36 17.94
C LEU A 186 7.96 -7.92 17.74
N PHE A 187 7.04 -6.97 17.58
CA PHE A 187 7.38 -5.57 17.27
C PHE A 187 7.33 -4.62 18.45
N LEU A 188 6.77 -5.02 19.61
CA LEU A 188 6.60 -4.13 20.76
C LEU A 188 7.00 -4.76 22.10
N LEU A 189 6.49 -5.95 22.44
CA LEU A 189 6.63 -6.51 23.80
C LEU A 189 7.83 -7.46 23.99
N CYS A 190 8.43 -7.93 22.90
CA CYS A 190 9.59 -8.81 22.93
C CYS A 190 10.77 -8.10 23.59
N SER A 191 11.44 -8.74 24.55
CA SER A 191 12.59 -8.17 25.26
C SER A 191 13.67 -7.67 24.29
N TYR A 192 13.97 -8.43 23.23
CA TYR A 192 14.86 -8.02 22.16
C TYR A 192 14.38 -6.74 21.44
N ALA A 193 13.10 -6.71 21.05
CA ALA A 193 12.51 -5.54 20.40
C ALA A 193 12.51 -4.30 21.30
N VAL A 194 12.19 -4.46 22.59
CA VAL A 194 12.21 -3.37 23.58
C VAL A 194 13.61 -2.77 23.70
N MET A 195 14.66 -3.61 23.76
CA MET A 195 16.05 -3.15 23.81
C MET A 195 16.46 -2.40 22.55
N LEU A 196 16.13 -2.94 21.37
CA LEU A 196 16.41 -2.28 20.10
C LEU A 196 15.71 -0.93 20.00
N TRP A 197 14.41 -0.87 20.32
CA TRP A 197 13.66 0.38 20.31
C TRP A 197 14.25 1.40 21.28
N LYS A 198 14.66 0.98 22.47
CA LYS A 198 15.31 1.85 23.45
C LYS A 198 16.59 2.47 22.88
N GLN A 199 17.43 1.68 22.22
CA GLN A 199 18.67 2.15 21.61
C GLN A 199 18.41 3.12 20.45
N VAL A 200 17.50 2.74 19.54
CA VAL A 200 17.15 3.55 18.36
C VAL A 200 16.46 4.86 18.75
N MET A 201 15.58 4.85 19.75
CA MET A 201 14.88 6.06 20.22
C MET A 201 15.83 7.00 20.94
N ARG A 202 16.73 6.48 21.79
CA ARG A 202 17.80 7.27 22.41
C ARG A 202 18.68 7.93 21.37
N TRP A 203 19.09 7.19 20.34
CA TRP A 203 19.88 7.73 19.24
C TRP A 203 19.22 8.94 18.61
N ILE A 204 17.93 8.87 18.24
CA ILE A 204 17.21 10.03 17.67
C ILE A 204 16.68 11.06 18.69
N GLN A 205 17.09 10.96 19.96
CA GLN A 205 16.66 11.85 21.05
C GLN A 205 15.13 11.90 21.21
N GLU A 206 14.49 10.74 21.16
CA GLU A 206 13.07 10.53 21.41
C GLU A 206 12.86 9.61 22.61
N ASP A 207 11.76 9.81 23.33
CA ASP A 207 11.35 8.92 24.40
C ASP A 207 10.71 7.65 23.85
N GLN A 208 11.01 6.52 24.50
CA GLN A 208 10.33 5.26 24.21
C GLN A 208 8.89 5.31 24.73
N SER A 209 7.94 4.80 23.94
CA SER A 209 6.55 4.70 24.38
C SER A 209 6.35 3.53 25.36
N ASN A 210 5.61 3.73 26.44
CA ASN A 210 5.19 2.68 27.38
C ASN A 210 3.85 2.02 26.97
N ASN A 211 3.63 1.83 25.67
CA ASN A 211 2.38 1.26 25.16
C ASN A 211 2.36 -0.27 25.31
N HIS A 212 1.19 -0.84 25.62
CA HIS A 212 1.04 -2.27 25.90
C HIS A 212 0.36 -3.06 24.77
N ASN A 213 -0.14 -2.38 23.75
CA ASN A 213 -0.72 -3.01 22.55
C ASN A 213 -0.35 -2.24 21.29
N TRP A 214 -0.49 -2.91 20.14
CA TRP A 214 -0.13 -2.37 18.86
C TRP A 214 -0.95 -1.14 18.46
N ASP A 215 -2.24 -1.06 18.78
CA ASP A 215 -3.08 0.05 18.34
C ASP A 215 -2.66 1.36 19.04
N GLN A 216 -2.40 1.32 20.34
CA GLN A 216 -1.83 2.46 21.09
C GLN A 216 -0.46 2.86 20.54
N HIS A 217 0.41 1.88 20.31
CA HIS A 217 1.74 2.12 19.74
C HIS A 217 1.67 2.73 18.34
N LEU A 218 0.77 2.24 17.50
CA LEU A 218 0.55 2.75 16.16
C LEU A 218 0.02 4.19 16.19
N GLN A 219 -0.94 4.52 17.05
CA GLN A 219 -1.42 5.90 17.20
C GLN A 219 -0.30 6.84 17.66
N TRP A 220 0.53 6.40 18.60
CA TRP A 220 1.72 7.15 19.02
C TRP A 220 2.69 7.40 17.85
N ILE A 221 3.02 6.36 17.05
CA ILE A 221 3.86 6.49 15.86
C ILE A 221 3.23 7.50 14.88
N ILE A 222 1.93 7.36 14.57
CA ILE A 222 1.22 8.22 13.61
C ILE A 222 1.31 9.68 14.03
N ASN A 223 1.12 9.97 15.32
CA ASN A 223 1.14 11.32 15.87
C ASN A 223 2.55 11.93 15.79
N LYS A 224 3.59 11.19 16.20
CA LYS A 224 5.00 11.63 16.10
C LYS A 224 5.47 11.80 14.65
N ALA A 225 4.99 10.95 13.76
CA ALA A 225 5.27 10.98 12.33
C ALA A 225 4.49 12.05 11.55
N LYS A 226 3.60 12.82 12.19
CA LYS A 226 2.73 13.77 11.52
C LYS A 226 3.49 15.01 11.05
N GLY A 227 3.16 15.50 9.86
CA GLY A 227 3.71 16.73 9.30
C GLY A 227 4.96 16.56 8.44
N LYS A 228 5.54 17.71 8.05
CA LYS A 228 6.64 17.82 7.07
C LYS A 228 8.00 18.18 7.69
N SER A 229 8.09 18.26 9.02
CA SER A 229 9.33 18.62 9.71
C SER A 229 10.42 17.56 9.47
N SER A 230 11.68 18.00 9.54
CA SER A 230 12.83 17.10 9.42
C SER A 230 12.81 16.04 10.53
N ARG A 231 12.45 16.42 11.77
CA ARG A 231 12.24 15.50 12.90
C ARG A 231 11.20 14.41 12.60
N ALA A 232 10.00 14.78 12.13
CA ALA A 232 8.97 13.81 11.77
C ALA A 232 9.39 12.92 10.59
N SER A 233 10.15 13.46 9.64
CA SER A 233 10.68 12.71 8.50
C SER A 233 11.72 11.67 8.93
N ILE A 234 12.64 12.04 9.84
CA ILE A 234 13.64 11.13 10.41
C ILE A 234 12.93 10.06 11.22
N PHE A 235 12.01 10.44 12.12
CA PHE A 235 11.24 9.50 12.93
C PHE A 235 10.51 8.45 12.09
N ARG A 236 9.80 8.86 11.02
CA ARG A 236 9.14 7.92 10.09
C ARG A 236 10.12 6.93 9.49
N MET A 237 11.26 7.42 9.00
CA MET A 237 12.28 6.59 8.37
C MET A 237 12.84 5.58 9.37
N VAL A 238 13.19 6.03 10.56
CA VAL A 238 13.79 5.21 11.61
C VAL A 238 12.85 4.12 12.10
N VAL A 239 11.58 4.45 12.38
CA VAL A 239 10.57 3.45 12.75
C VAL A 239 10.38 2.39 11.65
N THR A 240 10.44 2.81 10.39
CA THR A 240 10.31 1.91 9.24
C THR A 240 11.49 0.96 9.12
N GLU A 241 12.71 1.49 9.26
CA GLU A 241 13.94 0.71 9.18
C GLU A 241 14.09 -0.24 10.38
N ALA A 242 13.77 0.22 11.59
CA ALA A 242 13.80 -0.62 12.79
C ALA A 242 12.76 -1.76 12.73
N SER A 243 11.53 -1.48 12.26
CA SER A 243 10.52 -2.52 12.06
C SER A 243 11.01 -3.58 11.06
N TYR A 244 11.58 -3.15 9.94
CA TYR A 244 12.14 -4.08 8.96
C TYR A 244 13.32 -4.87 9.53
N ALA A 245 14.21 -4.22 10.30
CA ALA A 245 15.36 -4.87 10.92
C ALA A 245 14.93 -5.96 11.91
N LEU A 246 13.91 -5.72 12.75
CA LEU A 246 13.32 -6.74 13.62
C LEU A 246 12.76 -7.92 12.84
N TRP A 247 12.01 -7.62 11.77
CA TRP A 247 11.45 -8.66 10.90
C TRP A 247 12.54 -9.51 10.25
N MET A 248 13.62 -8.87 9.78
CA MET A 248 14.74 -9.57 9.15
C MET A 248 15.54 -10.38 10.17
N GLU A 249 15.85 -9.83 11.35
CA GLU A 249 16.56 -10.54 12.40
C GLU A 249 15.81 -11.81 12.80
N ARG A 250 14.49 -11.71 13.00
CA ARG A 250 13.63 -12.87 13.26
C ARG A 250 13.73 -13.92 12.15
N ASN A 251 13.73 -13.50 10.88
CA ASN A 251 13.81 -14.44 9.76
C ASN A 251 15.20 -15.08 9.62
N THR A 252 16.26 -14.29 9.74
CA THR A 252 17.64 -14.77 9.72
C THR A 252 17.86 -15.78 10.84
N HIS A 253 17.33 -15.54 12.04
CA HIS A 253 17.40 -16.53 13.12
C HIS A 253 16.65 -17.83 12.78
N ILE A 254 15.49 -17.76 12.12
CA ILE A 254 14.73 -18.97 11.73
C ILE A 254 15.47 -19.78 10.66
N PHE A 255 15.96 -19.12 9.61
CA PHE A 255 16.47 -19.79 8.41
C PHE A 255 17.97 -20.05 8.42
N GLU A 256 18.74 -19.21 9.13
CA GLU A 256 20.21 -19.24 9.13
C GLU A 256 20.78 -19.53 10.53
N GLN A 257 19.95 -19.50 11.58
CA GLN A 257 20.38 -19.68 12.99
C GLN A 257 21.46 -18.68 13.44
N ILE A 258 21.51 -17.52 12.78
CA ILE A 258 22.40 -16.42 13.15
C ILE A 258 21.63 -15.48 14.08
N TYR A 259 22.27 -15.10 15.17
CA TYR A 259 21.75 -14.14 16.15
C TYR A 259 22.71 -12.97 16.30
N ARG A 260 22.22 -11.75 16.08
CA ARG A 260 22.96 -10.51 16.32
C ARG A 260 22.38 -9.81 17.54
N SER A 261 23.23 -9.07 18.26
CA SER A 261 22.77 -8.29 19.41
C SER A 261 21.99 -7.05 18.95
N SER A 262 21.09 -6.56 19.82
CA SER A 262 20.31 -5.35 19.53
C SER A 262 21.20 -4.13 19.29
N GLU A 263 22.36 -4.05 19.94
CA GLU A 263 23.33 -2.95 19.78
C GLU A 263 23.90 -2.91 18.36
N VAL A 264 24.27 -4.07 17.81
CA VAL A 264 24.80 -4.17 16.44
C VAL A 264 23.72 -3.75 15.44
N LEU A 265 22.49 -4.22 15.65
CA LEU A 265 21.38 -3.90 14.77
C LEU A 265 21.00 -2.40 14.86
N ALA A 266 21.05 -1.80 16.06
CA ALA A 266 20.82 -0.37 16.26
C ALA A 266 21.85 0.49 15.50
N ARG A 267 23.14 0.12 15.57
CA ARG A 267 24.21 0.79 14.81
C ARG A 267 24.01 0.67 13.29
N GLU A 268 23.60 -0.51 12.82
CA GLU A 268 23.30 -0.74 11.41
C GLU A 268 22.14 0.15 10.93
N ILE A 269 21.05 0.22 11.72
CA ILE A 269 19.91 1.10 11.46
C ILE A 269 20.36 2.56 11.41
N ALA A 270 21.16 3.01 12.38
CA ALA A 270 21.66 4.37 12.45
C ALA A 270 22.48 4.73 11.20
N TYR A 271 23.41 3.85 10.80
CA TYR A 271 24.20 4.01 9.59
C TYR A 271 23.32 4.10 8.33
N ILE A 272 22.40 3.15 8.15
CA ILE A 272 21.48 3.12 6.99
C ILE A 272 20.67 4.41 6.93
N CYS A 273 20.06 4.81 8.05
CA CYS A 273 19.25 6.01 8.15
C CYS A 273 20.06 7.27 7.83
N ASN A 274 21.32 7.35 8.27
CA ASN A 274 22.20 8.47 7.94
C ASN A 274 22.50 8.55 6.43
N VAL A 275 22.68 7.41 5.77
CA VAL A 275 22.91 7.35 4.32
C VAL A 275 21.64 7.69 3.52
N THR A 276 20.46 7.24 3.98
CA THR A 276 19.19 7.40 3.24
C THR A 276 18.42 8.67 3.55
N VAL A 277 18.86 9.46 4.54
CA VAL A 277 18.16 10.68 4.95
C VAL A 277 18.02 11.67 3.77
N VAL A 278 16.84 12.29 3.67
CA VAL A 278 16.59 13.31 2.64
C VAL A 278 17.42 14.58 2.88
N PRO A 279 17.84 15.31 1.82
CA PRO A 279 18.73 16.46 1.94
C PRO A 279 18.30 17.50 3.00
N ARG A 280 17.01 17.83 3.05
CA ARG A 280 16.44 18.79 4.02
C ARG A 280 16.58 18.37 5.49
N ALA A 281 16.70 17.07 5.76
CA ALA A 281 16.80 16.53 7.12
C ALA A 281 18.24 16.12 7.48
N ARG A 282 19.19 16.25 6.54
CA ARG A 282 20.58 15.84 6.74
C ARG A 282 21.29 16.63 7.83
N LYS A 283 21.08 17.95 7.88
CA LYS A 283 21.63 18.81 8.95
C LYS A 283 21.18 18.36 10.34
N GLN A 284 19.88 18.06 10.48
CA GLN A 284 19.33 17.58 11.74
C GLN A 284 19.85 16.17 12.09
N MET A 285 19.98 15.28 11.11
CA MET A 285 20.57 13.95 11.32
C MET A 285 22.04 14.04 11.77
N GLN A 286 22.82 14.96 11.19
CA GLN A 286 24.20 15.19 11.59
C GLN A 286 24.31 15.74 13.02
N GLN A 287 23.40 16.63 13.42
CA GLN A 287 23.34 17.10 14.81
C GLN A 287 23.07 15.97 15.80
N ILE A 288 22.22 15.01 15.43
CA ILE A 288 21.91 13.84 16.26
C ILE A 288 23.16 12.96 16.47
N LEU A 289 24.01 12.80 15.45
CA LEU A 289 25.24 11.99 15.50
C LEU A 289 26.37 12.61 16.33
N ILE A 290 26.31 13.90 16.63
CA ILE A 290 27.35 14.61 17.41
C ILE A 290 27.11 14.49 18.93
N VAL A 291 25.93 14.02 19.35
CA VAL A 291 25.52 13.92 20.77
C VAL A 291 25.77 12.51 21.35
N GLU A 292 26.52 11.65 20.65
CA GLU A 292 27.00 10.34 21.16
C GLU A 292 28.28 10.45 21.99
#